data_AF-R5QIN1-F1
#
_entry.id   AF-R5QIN1-F1
#
_cell.length_a   1.000
_cell.length_b   1.000
_cell.length_c   1.000
_cell.angle_alpha   90.00
_cell.angle_beta   90.00
_cell.angle_gamma   90.00
#
_symmetry.space_group_name_H-M   'P 1'
#
loop_
_entity.id
_entity.type
_entity.pdbx_description
1 polymer ?
#
loop_
_entity_poly.entity_id
_entity_poly.type
_entity_poly.pdbx_seq_one_letter_code
_entity_poly.pdbx_strand_id
1 'polypeptide(L)'
;MSVVLSGADAENQKLVNKINDFIGRPFFKSGKYSVSRSLLPFYETPTELVKVMNFATIPNVTRAFLCGNDNVFETDGTSDAVYEANDLFSLKIDEKNAPDYVAFFFERLRSPQGRFKLIRNVADIPFTANVDEETLKALEQMIAAPEITENPKGFEIRANVLFATSLFRSELSVAKDGTVEIKSETPLFSDLPVQRPRLR
;
A
#
# COMPACT_ATOMS: atom_id res chain seq x y z
N MET A 1 -0.36 8.76 -8.38
CA MET A 1 0.73 9.72 -8.58
C MET A 1 1.32 10.07 -7.22
N SER A 2 2.52 9.60 -6.90
CA SER A 2 3.23 10.03 -5.68
C SER A 2 3.88 11.38 -5.94
N VAL A 3 3.32 12.40 -5.31
CA VAL A 3 3.90 13.74 -5.28
C VAL A 3 5.10 13.70 -4.33
N VAL A 4 6.31 13.83 -4.88
CA VAL A 4 7.55 14.02 -4.11
C VAL A 4 7.75 15.52 -3.96
N LEU A 5 7.28 16.08 -2.84
CA LEU A 5 7.52 17.48 -2.51
C LEU A 5 8.69 17.57 -1.55
N SER A 6 9.65 18.43 -1.88
CA SER A 6 10.79 18.74 -1.04
C SER A 6 10.33 19.25 0.33
N GLY A 7 11.11 18.99 1.38
CA GLY A 7 10.78 19.24 2.79
C GLY A 7 10.68 20.71 3.21
N ALA A 8 10.17 21.60 2.35
CA ALA A 8 10.02 23.04 2.60
C ALA A 8 8.55 23.51 2.57
N ASP A 9 7.60 22.63 2.86
CA ASP A 9 6.19 22.99 3.04
C ASP A 9 5.87 23.06 4.54
N ALA A 10 5.28 24.18 4.99
CA ALA A 10 4.91 24.41 6.39
C ALA A 10 3.94 23.33 6.89
N GLU A 11 3.11 22.77 6.01
CA GLU A 11 2.24 21.63 6.34
C GLU A 11 3.04 20.36 6.64
N ASN A 12 4.02 20.04 5.79
CA ASN A 12 4.87 18.86 5.97
C ASN A 12 5.69 18.97 7.26
N GLN A 13 6.12 20.17 7.65
CA GLN A 13 6.83 20.37 8.91
C GLN A 13 5.91 20.12 10.12
N LYS A 14 4.67 20.63 10.10
CA LYS A 14 3.69 20.34 11.17
C LYS A 14 3.40 18.84 11.28
N LEU A 15 3.20 18.18 10.14
CA LEU A 15 2.94 16.74 10.07
C LEU A 15 4.11 15.92 10.63
N VAL A 16 5.34 16.25 10.24
CA VAL A 16 6.53 15.56 10.74
C VAL A 16 6.77 15.82 12.23
N ASN A 17 6.46 17.01 12.74
CA ASN A 17 6.50 17.26 14.18
C ASN A 17 5.52 16.36 14.93
N LYS A 18 4.26 16.26 14.47
CA LYS A 18 3.26 15.34 15.02
C LYS A 18 3.75 13.88 15.03
N ILE A 19 4.40 13.45 13.95
CA ILE A 19 5.01 12.10 13.86
C ILE A 19 6.18 11.94 14.86
N ASN A 20 7.04 12.93 15.00
CA ASN A 20 8.14 12.89 15.98
C ASN A 20 7.60 12.82 17.42
N ASP A 21 6.52 13.54 17.72
CA ASP A 21 5.84 13.50 19.02
C ASP A 21 5.26 12.11 19.30
N PHE A 22 4.62 11.48 18.30
CA PHE A 22 4.17 10.09 18.38
C PHE A 22 5.33 9.10 18.65
N ILE A 23 6.47 9.29 17.97
CA ILE A 23 7.67 8.47 18.20
C ILE A 23 8.30 8.76 19.59
N GLY A 24 7.99 9.91 20.19
CA GLY A 24 8.57 10.37 21.46
C GLY A 24 9.99 10.93 21.36
N ARG A 25 10.48 11.21 20.13
CA ARG A 25 11.81 11.82 19.90
C ARG A 25 11.90 12.47 18.53
N PRO A 26 12.79 13.47 18.33
CA PRO A 26 13.02 14.11 17.04
C PRO A 26 13.81 13.20 16.07
N PHE A 27 13.16 12.15 15.58
CA PHE A 27 13.75 11.16 14.68
C PHE A 27 13.97 11.73 13.27
N PHE A 28 12.99 12.48 12.76
CA PHE A 28 13.07 13.19 11.49
C PHE A 28 13.50 14.64 11.71
N LYS A 29 14.77 14.95 11.41
CA LYS A 29 15.35 16.28 11.61
C LYS A 29 15.05 17.18 10.42
N SER A 30 14.77 18.46 10.68
CA SER A 30 14.52 19.47 9.64
C SER A 30 15.59 19.44 8.54
N GLY A 31 15.15 19.49 7.28
CA GLY A 31 16.02 19.44 6.11
C GLY A 31 16.69 18.08 5.81
N LYS A 32 16.45 17.05 6.63
CA LYS A 32 17.03 15.70 6.45
C LYS A 32 15.97 14.63 6.20
N TYR A 33 14.84 15.00 5.60
CA TYR A 33 13.82 14.05 5.19
C TYR A 33 13.12 14.47 3.89
N SER A 34 12.47 13.52 3.24
CA SER A 34 11.41 13.77 2.24
C SER A 34 10.11 13.13 2.69
N VAL A 35 8.98 13.71 2.28
CA VAL A 35 7.63 13.25 2.63
C VAL A 35 6.88 12.92 1.34
N SER A 36 6.18 11.80 1.33
CA SER A 36 5.17 11.47 0.32
C SER A 36 3.85 11.16 1.03
N ARG A 37 2.76 11.77 0.55
CA ARG A 37 1.41 11.66 1.11
C ARG A 37 0.48 10.99 0.11
N SER A 38 -0.44 10.18 0.59
CA SER A 38 -1.55 9.62 -0.20
C SER A 38 -2.80 9.58 0.67
N LEU A 39 -3.92 10.08 0.16
CA LEU A 39 -5.20 9.97 0.84
C LEU A 39 -5.64 8.51 0.92
N LEU A 40 -6.33 8.17 2.00
CA LEU A 40 -6.95 6.86 2.22
C LEU A 40 -8.47 7.04 2.23
N PRO A 41 -9.15 6.90 1.07
CA PRO A 41 -10.55 7.29 0.89
C PRO A 41 -11.56 6.35 1.57
N PHE A 42 -11.08 5.29 2.21
CA PHE A 42 -11.87 4.29 2.92
C PHE A 42 -11.97 4.54 4.42
N TYR A 43 -11.41 5.63 4.94
CA TYR A 43 -11.63 6.07 6.32
C TYR A 43 -12.64 7.21 6.37
N GLU A 44 -13.54 7.20 7.36
CA GLU A 44 -14.51 8.30 7.53
C GLU A 44 -13.83 9.61 7.91
N THR A 45 -12.74 9.53 8.67
CA THR A 45 -11.92 10.70 9.01
C THR A 45 -10.89 10.96 7.92
N PRO A 46 -10.59 12.24 7.57
CA PRO A 46 -9.52 12.57 6.63
C PRO A 46 -8.19 11.99 7.09
N THR A 47 -7.80 10.88 6.47
CA THR A 47 -6.64 10.09 6.86
C THR A 47 -5.72 9.91 5.66
N GLU A 48 -4.43 10.09 5.91
CA GLU A 48 -3.39 9.98 4.89
C GLU A 48 -2.35 8.95 5.29
N LEU A 49 -1.87 8.22 4.27
CA LEU A 49 -0.63 7.48 4.36
C LEU A 49 0.54 8.43 4.11
N VAL A 50 1.38 8.59 5.11
CA VAL A 50 2.54 9.48 5.12
C VAL A 50 3.81 8.64 5.15
N LYS A 51 4.53 8.59 4.03
CA LYS A 51 5.85 7.94 3.93
C LYS A 51 6.93 9.01 4.15
N VAL A 52 7.74 8.85 5.18
CA VAL A 52 8.86 9.75 5.50
C VAL A 52 10.18 9.03 5.30
N MET A 53 10.99 9.50 4.36
CA MET A 53 12.34 8.99 4.13
C MET A 53 13.35 9.85 4.89
N ASN A 54 14.10 9.23 5.80
CA ASN A 54 15.13 9.88 6.61
C ASN A 54 16.50 9.77 5.92
N PHE A 55 17.12 10.93 5.67
CA PHE A 55 18.47 11.07 5.10
C PHE A 55 19.55 11.23 6.18
N ALA A 56 19.19 11.30 7.46
CA ALA A 56 20.13 11.42 8.56
C ALA A 56 20.80 10.09 8.95
N THR A 57 20.36 8.98 8.37
CA THR A 57 20.89 7.63 8.63
C THR A 57 21.53 7.04 7.37
N ILE A 58 22.58 6.24 7.54
CA ILE A 58 23.16 5.44 6.44
C ILE A 58 22.95 3.97 6.80
N PRO A 59 22.21 3.19 5.99
CA PRO A 59 21.44 3.60 4.81
C PRO A 59 20.22 4.47 5.17
N ASN A 60 19.67 5.18 4.18
CA ASN A 60 18.41 5.92 4.34
C ASN A 60 17.29 4.97 4.79
N VAL A 61 16.42 5.45 5.68
CA VAL A 61 15.31 4.67 6.23
C VAL A 61 14.00 5.33 5.87
N THR A 62 13.08 4.59 5.26
CA THR A 62 11.70 5.04 5.04
C THR A 62 10.77 4.38 6.04
N ARG A 63 9.96 5.18 6.74
CA ARG A 63 8.85 4.71 7.57
C ARG A 63 7.53 5.22 7.02
N ALA A 64 6.45 4.51 7.29
CA ALA A 64 5.11 4.84 6.81
C ALA A 64 4.17 4.96 8.02
N PHE A 65 3.41 6.05 8.06
CA PHE A 65 2.48 6.36 9.14
C PHE A 65 1.09 6.60 8.55
N LEU A 66 0.05 6.25 9.29
CA LEU A 66 -1.30 6.71 9.05
C LEU A 66 -1.52 7.94 9.91
N CYS A 67 -1.89 9.05 9.28
CA CYS A 67 -2.09 10.33 9.96
C CYS A 67 -3.53 10.79 9.72
N GLY A 68 -4.33 10.82 10.78
CA GLY A 68 -5.62 11.50 10.81
C GLY A 68 -5.49 12.88 11.46
N ASN A 69 -6.62 13.51 11.76
CA ASN A 69 -6.66 14.84 12.40
C ASN A 69 -5.91 14.86 13.74
N ASP A 70 -6.19 13.89 14.62
CA ASP A 70 -5.63 13.85 15.98
C ASP A 70 -4.68 12.66 16.19
N ASN A 71 -4.87 11.57 15.46
CA ASN A 71 -4.11 10.34 15.64
C ASN A 71 -2.95 10.18 14.64
N VAL A 72 -1.88 9.53 15.10
CA VAL A 72 -0.81 8.98 14.25
C VAL A 72 -0.68 7.51 14.62
N PHE A 73 -0.54 6.65 13.62
CA PHE A 73 -0.37 5.22 13.82
C PHE A 73 0.69 4.68 12.85
N GLU A 74 1.43 3.65 13.25
CA GLU A 74 2.40 2.96 12.40
C GLU A 74 2.09 1.46 12.39
N THR A 75 1.98 0.89 11.19
CA THR A 75 1.78 -0.55 11.02
C THR A 75 3.10 -1.29 11.18
N ASP A 76 3.11 -2.41 11.89
CA ASP A 76 4.28 -3.26 12.08
C ASP A 76 4.53 -4.24 10.92
N GLY A 77 3.55 -4.42 10.03
CA GLY A 77 3.61 -5.35 8.91
C GLY A 77 2.67 -6.55 9.03
N THR A 78 1.90 -6.63 10.11
CA THR A 78 0.89 -7.66 10.34
C THR A 78 -0.49 -7.19 9.86
N SER A 79 -1.41 -8.14 9.69
CA SER A 79 -2.83 -7.84 9.46
C SER A 79 -3.48 -7.19 10.67
N ASP A 80 -3.08 -7.60 11.88
CA ASP A 80 -3.65 -7.13 13.14
C ASP A 80 -3.43 -5.62 13.31
N ALA A 81 -2.23 -5.11 12.99
CA ALA A 81 -1.98 -3.67 12.98
C ALA A 81 -2.81 -2.91 11.95
N VAL A 82 -3.22 -3.56 10.84
CA VAL A 82 -4.16 -2.94 9.89
C VAL A 82 -5.57 -2.90 10.47
N TYR A 83 -6.00 -3.95 11.17
CA TYR A 83 -7.31 -3.98 11.84
C TYR A 83 -7.38 -2.97 12.99
N GLU A 84 -6.32 -2.82 13.79
CA GLU A 84 -6.24 -1.76 14.81
C GLU A 84 -6.34 -0.35 14.19
N ALA A 85 -5.69 -0.15 13.04
CA ALA A 85 -5.84 1.10 12.30
C ALA A 85 -7.28 1.30 11.79
N ASN A 86 -7.95 0.25 11.36
CA ASN A 86 -9.34 0.32 10.92
C ASN A 86 -10.28 0.81 12.03
N ASP A 87 -10.09 0.30 13.24
CA ASP A 87 -10.84 0.71 14.41
C ASP A 87 -10.52 2.16 14.80
N LEU A 88 -9.25 2.56 14.75
CA LEU A 88 -8.79 3.89 15.14
C LEU A 88 -9.26 5.01 14.20
N PHE A 89 -9.35 4.73 12.89
CA PHE A 89 -9.67 5.73 11.87
C PHE A 89 -11.10 5.62 11.30
N SER A 90 -11.91 4.70 11.86
CA SER A 90 -13.28 4.41 11.45
C SER A 90 -13.36 4.01 9.97
N LEU A 91 -12.98 2.76 9.68
CA LEU A 91 -13.07 2.17 8.35
C LEU A 91 -14.51 2.18 7.80
N LYS A 92 -14.64 2.57 6.54
CA LYS A 92 -15.88 2.53 5.76
C LYS A 92 -15.60 2.17 4.32
N ILE A 93 -15.89 0.91 3.99
CA ILE A 93 -15.69 0.37 2.65
C ILE A 93 -17.00 0.48 1.84
N ASP A 94 -16.88 0.97 0.62
CA ASP A 94 -17.90 0.95 -0.41
C ASP A 94 -17.33 0.39 -1.73
N GLU A 95 -18.18 0.19 -2.74
CA GLU A 95 -17.78 -0.35 -4.04
C GLU A 95 -16.68 0.48 -4.72
N LYS A 96 -16.62 1.80 -4.46
CA LYS A 96 -15.66 2.70 -5.11
C LYS A 96 -14.28 2.62 -4.46
N ASN A 97 -14.22 2.45 -3.13
CA ASN A 97 -12.99 2.50 -2.37
C ASN A 97 -12.43 1.10 -2.00
N ALA A 98 -13.20 0.02 -2.17
CA ALA A 98 -12.76 -1.33 -1.84
C ALA A 98 -11.44 -1.76 -2.53
N PRO A 99 -11.19 -1.46 -3.82
CA PRO A 99 -9.91 -1.78 -4.45
C PRO A 99 -8.74 -0.97 -3.91
N ASP A 100 -8.98 0.27 -3.46
CA ASP A 100 -7.95 1.10 -2.82
C ASP A 100 -7.62 0.56 -1.42
N TYR A 101 -8.63 0.09 -0.68
CA TYR A 101 -8.45 -0.57 0.61
C TYR A 101 -7.63 -1.86 0.46
N VAL A 102 -7.95 -2.74 -0.49
CA VAL A 102 -7.18 -3.96 -0.73
C VAL A 102 -5.74 -3.67 -1.13
N ALA A 103 -5.52 -2.68 -2.00
CA ALA A 103 -4.17 -2.26 -2.36
C ALA A 103 -3.39 -1.79 -1.13
N PHE A 104 -4.02 -0.97 -0.28
CA PHE A 104 -3.43 -0.53 0.98
C PHE A 104 -3.11 -1.71 1.91
N PHE A 105 -4.07 -2.61 2.14
CA PHE A 105 -3.93 -3.77 3.01
C PHE A 105 -2.72 -4.62 2.60
N PHE A 106 -2.64 -5.00 1.32
CA PHE A 106 -1.51 -5.76 0.78
C PHE A 106 -0.18 -5.04 0.87
N GLU A 107 -0.13 -3.72 0.65
CA GLU A 107 1.12 -2.96 0.79
C GLU A 107 1.58 -2.80 2.26
N ARG A 108 0.70 -3.04 3.24
CA ARG A 108 1.06 -3.01 4.67
C ARG A 108 1.59 -4.36 5.14
N LEU A 109 1.12 -5.47 4.58
CA LEU A 109 1.60 -6.79 4.98
C LEU A 109 3.07 -7.02 4.59
N ARG A 110 3.82 -7.60 5.54
CA ARG A 110 5.19 -8.09 5.33
C ARG A 110 5.18 -9.61 5.38
N SER A 111 5.38 -10.25 4.23
CA SER A 111 5.62 -11.69 4.17
C SER A 111 7.10 -11.98 3.92
N PRO A 112 7.70 -13.00 4.57
CA PRO A 112 9.06 -13.44 4.27
C PRO A 112 9.24 -13.91 2.81
N GLN A 113 8.16 -14.39 2.20
CA GLN A 113 8.15 -14.96 0.85
C GLN A 113 8.06 -13.87 -0.23
N GLY A 114 7.56 -12.68 0.12
CA GLY A 114 7.32 -11.64 -0.86
C GLY A 114 6.46 -10.50 -0.33
N ARG A 115 6.17 -9.54 -1.21
CA ARG A 115 5.14 -8.53 -0.95
C ARG A 115 3.98 -8.77 -1.88
N PHE A 116 2.79 -8.52 -1.37
CA PHE A 116 1.59 -8.47 -2.18
C PHE A 116 1.47 -7.08 -2.80
N LYS A 117 1.12 -7.01 -4.07
CA LYS A 117 0.80 -5.77 -4.75
C LYS A 117 -0.38 -5.98 -5.69
N LEU A 118 -1.40 -5.14 -5.55
CA LEU A 118 -2.52 -5.09 -6.49
C LEU A 118 -2.02 -4.45 -7.80
N ILE A 119 -2.22 -5.13 -8.93
CA ILE A 119 -1.81 -4.69 -10.26
C ILE A 119 -3.05 -4.35 -11.07
N ARG A 120 -3.23 -3.06 -11.41
CA ARG A 120 -4.36 -2.58 -12.20
C ARG A 120 -4.00 -2.49 -13.69
N ASN A 121 -2.73 -2.29 -13.98
CA ASN A 121 -2.17 -2.21 -15.32
C ASN A 121 -0.69 -2.66 -15.30
N VAL A 122 -0.10 -2.88 -16.48
CA VAL A 122 1.31 -3.32 -16.60
C VAL A 122 2.29 -2.32 -16.00
N ALA A 123 2.01 -1.01 -16.07
CA ALA A 123 2.90 0.02 -15.51
C ALA A 123 2.95 0.01 -13.96
N ASP A 124 2.00 -0.64 -13.29
CA ASP A 124 2.05 -0.85 -11.85
C ASP A 124 3.09 -1.90 -11.45
N ILE A 125 3.56 -2.74 -12.39
CA ILE A 125 4.56 -3.77 -12.12
C ILE A 125 5.94 -3.12 -11.93
N PRO A 126 6.59 -3.32 -10.76
CA PRO A 126 7.87 -2.71 -10.46
C PRO A 126 9.03 -3.51 -11.09
N PHE A 127 9.12 -3.48 -12.42
CA PHE A 127 10.21 -4.13 -13.14
C PHE A 127 11.57 -3.57 -12.72
N THR A 128 12.54 -4.46 -12.52
CA THR A 128 13.94 -4.13 -12.20
C THR A 128 14.86 -4.21 -13.40
N ALA A 129 14.37 -4.75 -14.52
CA ALA A 129 15.08 -4.86 -15.78
C ALA A 129 14.11 -4.56 -16.92
N ASN A 130 14.67 -4.24 -18.09
CA ASN A 130 13.86 -4.12 -19.29
C ASN A 130 13.24 -5.47 -19.62
N VAL A 131 11.94 -5.45 -19.89
CA VAL A 131 11.16 -6.59 -20.39
C VAL A 131 11.03 -6.43 -21.89
N ASP A 132 11.11 -7.53 -22.63
CA ASP A 132 10.92 -7.54 -24.07
C ASP A 132 9.47 -7.16 -24.46
N GLU A 133 9.29 -6.66 -25.67
CA GLU A 133 7.98 -6.19 -26.15
C GLU A 133 6.93 -7.30 -26.23
N GLU A 134 7.35 -8.55 -26.47
CA GLU A 134 6.44 -9.70 -26.59
C GLU A 134 5.83 -10.03 -25.22
N THR A 135 6.67 -10.12 -24.18
CA THR A 135 6.23 -10.30 -22.80
C THR A 135 5.35 -9.15 -22.32
N LEU A 136 5.69 -7.90 -22.65
CA LEU A 136 4.86 -6.73 -22.31
C LEU A 136 3.47 -6.83 -22.96
N LYS A 137 3.38 -7.17 -24.24
CA LYS A 137 2.09 -7.36 -24.94
C LYS A 137 1.27 -8.50 -24.32
N ALA A 138 1.92 -9.60 -23.95
CA ALA A 138 1.24 -10.72 -23.28
C ALA A 138 0.65 -10.28 -21.92
N LEU A 139 1.41 -9.51 -21.13
CA LEU A 139 0.94 -8.96 -19.86
C LEU A 139 -0.20 -7.96 -20.05
N GLU A 140 -0.14 -7.09 -21.07
CA GLU A 140 -1.22 -6.15 -21.39
C GLU A 140 -2.53 -6.85 -21.75
N GLN A 141 -2.46 -8.01 -22.40
CA GLN A 141 -3.64 -8.81 -22.74
C GLN A 141 -4.22 -9.58 -21.55
N MET A 142 -3.38 -9.96 -20.58
CA MET A 142 -3.79 -10.73 -19.40
C MET A 142 -4.28 -9.86 -18.23
N ILE A 143 -3.71 -8.66 -18.06
CA ILE A 143 -4.02 -7.79 -16.93
C ILE A 143 -5.30 -7.02 -17.22
N ALA A 144 -6.39 -7.45 -16.59
CA ALA A 144 -7.65 -6.70 -16.58
C ALA A 144 -7.80 -5.85 -15.31
N ALA A 145 -8.51 -4.74 -15.42
CA ALA A 145 -8.90 -3.93 -14.25
C ALA A 145 -9.63 -4.77 -13.18
N PRO A 146 -9.59 -4.37 -11.91
CA PRO A 146 -10.35 -5.03 -10.85
C PRO A 146 -11.85 -5.02 -11.15
N GLU A 147 -12.49 -6.19 -11.10
CA GLU A 147 -13.94 -6.34 -11.13
C GLU A 147 -14.46 -6.43 -9.70
N ILE A 148 -15.56 -5.75 -9.38
CA ILE A 148 -16.10 -5.66 -8.03
C ILE A 148 -17.55 -6.10 -8.06
N THR A 149 -17.99 -6.83 -7.05
CA THR A 149 -19.38 -7.19 -6.84
C THR A 149 -19.71 -7.07 -5.36
N GLU A 150 -20.71 -6.26 -5.01
CA GLU A 150 -21.18 -6.17 -3.64
C GLU A 150 -22.10 -7.36 -3.31
N ASN A 151 -21.94 -7.92 -2.12
CA ASN A 151 -22.83 -8.90 -1.54
C ASN A 151 -23.19 -8.50 -0.08
N PRO A 152 -24.14 -9.17 0.58
CA PRO A 152 -24.54 -8.80 1.93
C PRO A 152 -23.42 -8.85 2.98
N LYS A 153 -22.35 -9.61 2.73
CA LYS A 153 -21.20 -9.75 3.63
C LYS A 153 -20.09 -8.72 3.37
N GLY A 154 -20.10 -8.04 2.24
CA GLY A 154 -19.06 -7.11 1.81
C GLY A 154 -18.89 -7.09 0.29
N PHE A 155 -17.65 -7.21 -0.18
CA PHE A 155 -17.29 -7.07 -1.59
C PHE A 155 -16.49 -8.27 -2.06
N GLU A 156 -16.79 -8.75 -3.25
CA GLU A 156 -15.96 -9.70 -3.98
C GLU A 156 -15.20 -8.94 -5.06
N ILE A 157 -13.88 -9.12 -5.08
CA ILE A 157 -12.99 -8.41 -5.99
C ILE A 157 -12.19 -9.42 -6.77
N ARG A 158 -12.35 -9.45 -8.09
CA ARG A 158 -11.49 -10.22 -8.98
C ARG A 158 -10.43 -9.29 -9.55
N ALA A 159 -9.17 -9.49 -9.19
CA ALA A 159 -8.07 -8.60 -9.54
C ALA A 159 -6.75 -9.34 -9.77
N ASN A 160 -5.78 -8.65 -10.36
CA ASN A 160 -4.44 -9.20 -10.51
C ASN A 160 -3.60 -8.85 -9.28
N VAL A 161 -2.97 -9.86 -8.67
CA VAL A 161 -2.12 -9.72 -7.50
C VAL A 161 -0.73 -10.22 -7.87
N LEU A 162 0.26 -9.35 -7.75
CA LEU A 162 1.66 -9.72 -7.80
C LEU A 162 2.09 -10.17 -6.40
N PHE A 163 2.61 -11.39 -6.31
CA PHE A 163 3.22 -11.91 -5.09
C PHE A 163 4.63 -12.43 -5.42
N ALA A 164 5.63 -11.88 -4.74
CA ALA A 164 7.04 -12.12 -5.03
C ALA A 164 7.38 -11.82 -6.51
N THR A 165 7.51 -12.86 -7.35
CA THR A 165 7.82 -12.76 -8.78
C THR A 165 6.72 -13.30 -9.68
N SER A 166 5.57 -13.70 -9.10
CA SER A 166 4.48 -14.33 -9.84
C SER A 166 3.22 -13.47 -9.79
N LEU A 167 2.54 -13.40 -10.93
CA LEU A 167 1.30 -12.66 -11.12
C LEU A 167 0.13 -13.65 -11.14
N PHE A 168 -0.87 -13.37 -10.33
CA PHE A 168 -2.06 -14.21 -10.18
C PHE A 168 -3.32 -13.42 -10.51
N ARG A 169 -4.29 -14.05 -11.16
CA ARG A 169 -5.69 -13.60 -11.14
C ARG A 169 -6.31 -14.16 -9.88
N SER A 170 -6.66 -13.29 -8.94
CA SER A 170 -7.16 -13.67 -7.62
C SER A 170 -8.62 -13.25 -7.44
N GLU A 171 -9.40 -14.11 -6.79
CA GLU A 171 -10.72 -13.77 -6.27
C GLU A 171 -10.58 -13.47 -4.77
N LEU A 172 -10.88 -12.24 -4.40
CA LEU A 172 -10.73 -11.72 -3.06
C LEU A 172 -12.11 -11.45 -2.48
N SER A 173 -12.28 -11.70 -1.18
CA SER A 173 -13.40 -11.14 -0.43
C SER A 173 -12.92 -10.13 0.57
N VAL A 174 -13.65 -9.02 0.64
CA VAL A 174 -13.42 -7.92 1.57
C VAL A 174 -14.69 -7.73 2.37
N ALA A 175 -14.67 -8.05 3.66
CA ALA A 175 -15.79 -7.79 4.55
C ALA A 175 -15.86 -6.29 4.90
N LYS A 176 -17.03 -5.82 5.32
CA LYS A 176 -17.24 -4.40 5.68
C LYS A 176 -16.43 -3.95 6.91
N ASP A 177 -15.98 -4.89 7.74
CA ASP A 177 -15.07 -4.67 8.86
C ASP A 177 -13.59 -4.58 8.44
N GLY A 178 -13.29 -4.77 7.16
CA GLY A 178 -11.94 -4.72 6.61
C GLY A 178 -11.22 -6.06 6.56
N THR A 179 -11.85 -7.17 6.95
CA THR A 179 -11.26 -8.51 6.78
C THR A 179 -11.07 -8.80 5.29
N VAL A 180 -9.86 -9.20 4.89
CA VAL A 180 -9.52 -9.53 3.50
C VAL A 180 -9.10 -11.00 3.42
N GLU A 181 -9.74 -11.74 2.52
CA GLU A 181 -9.46 -13.15 2.27
C GLU A 181 -9.23 -13.40 0.78
N ILE A 182 -8.27 -14.27 0.46
CA ILE A 182 -8.06 -14.78 -0.90
C ILE A 182 -8.84 -16.09 -1.02
N LYS A 183 -9.88 -16.12 -1.84
CA LYS A 183 -10.74 -17.30 -2.04
C LYS A 183 -10.12 -18.28 -3.03
N SER A 184 -9.60 -17.76 -4.13
CA SER A 184 -8.97 -18.54 -5.19
C SER A 184 -7.93 -17.71 -5.91
N GLU A 185 -6.93 -18.38 -6.49
CA GLU A 185 -5.91 -17.73 -7.30
C GLU A 185 -5.55 -18.62 -8.48
N THR A 186 -5.40 -18.01 -9.66
CA THR A 186 -4.94 -18.67 -10.88
C THR A 186 -3.64 -18.00 -11.34
N PRO A 187 -2.53 -18.74 -11.46
CA PRO A 187 -1.28 -18.16 -11.94
C PRO A 187 -1.43 -17.72 -13.39
N LEU A 188 -1.08 -16.46 -13.68
CA LEU A 188 -1.07 -15.90 -15.03
C LEU A 188 0.34 -15.88 -15.61
N PHE A 189 1.31 -15.48 -14.81
CA PHE A 189 2.70 -15.34 -15.22
C PHE A 189 3.63 -15.62 -14.04
N SER A 190 4.79 -16.20 -14.31
CA SER A 190 5.82 -16.49 -13.29
C SER A 190 7.17 -15.92 -13.70
N ASP A 191 8.06 -15.74 -12.73
CA ASP A 191 9.43 -15.25 -12.95
C ASP A 191 9.54 -13.86 -13.58
N LEU A 192 8.63 -12.95 -13.20
CA LEU A 192 8.75 -11.55 -13.59
C LEU A 192 10.04 -10.94 -12.99
N PRO A 193 10.78 -10.12 -13.76
CA PRO A 193 11.99 -9.46 -13.28
C PRO A 193 11.63 -8.27 -12.38
N VAL A 194 11.15 -8.56 -11.17
CA VAL A 194 10.76 -7.59 -10.15
C VAL A 194 11.68 -7.66 -8.94
N GLN A 195 11.73 -6.56 -8.18
CA GLN A 195 12.61 -6.49 -7.02
C GLN A 195 12.15 -7.47 -5.94
N ARG A 196 12.95 -8.50 -5.67
CA ARG A 196 12.73 -9.34 -4.49
C ARG A 196 12.93 -8.51 -3.23
N PRO A 197 12.03 -8.60 -2.23
CA PRO A 197 12.22 -7.88 -0.99
C PRO A 197 13.54 -8.34 -0.36
N ARG A 198 14.41 -7.38 -0.01
CA ARG A 198 15.51 -7.68 0.89
C ARG A 198 14.88 -7.96 2.25
N LEU A 199 14.92 -9.22 2.69
CA LEU A 199 14.71 -9.58 4.09
C LEU A 199 15.72 -8.76 4.89
N ARG A 200 15.24 -7.80 5.67
CA ARG A 200 16.01 -7.09 6.68
C ARG A 200 15.60 -7.63 8.03
#